data_AF-A0A0C9VNR5-F1
#
_entry.id   AF-A0A0C9VNR5-F1
#
_cell.length_a   1.000
_cell.length_b   1.000
_cell.length_c   1.000
_cell.angle_alpha   90.00
_cell.angle_beta   90.00
_cell.angle_gamma   90.00
#
_symmetry.space_group_name_H-M   'P 1'
#
loop_
_entity.id
_entity.type
_entity.pdbx_description
1 polymer ?
#
loop_
_entity_poly.entity_id
_entity_poly.type
_entity_poly.pdbx_seq_one_letter_code
_entity_poly.pdbx_strand_id
1 'polypeptide(L)' 'MPAIEPLAESPILNKVGIERRCPDEEAPLSEVWRKERTTAYGRSDLKKGAEKNVEEKVIEGMIVKHYN' A
#
# COMPACT_ATOMS: atom_id res chain seq x y z
N MET A 1 9.74 -15.11 -2.90
CA MET A 1 9.60 -13.64 -2.85
C MET A 1 9.27 -13.28 -1.42
N PRO A 2 9.94 -12.30 -0.77
CA PRO A 2 9.64 -11.94 0.61
C PRO A 2 8.28 -11.25 0.74
N ALA A 3 7.67 -11.31 1.92
CA ALA A 3 6.54 -10.48 2.30
C ALA A 3 6.95 -8.99 2.30
N ILE A 4 5.98 -8.09 2.08
CA ILE A 4 6.24 -6.65 2.15
C ILE A 4 6.16 -6.20 3.60
N GLU A 5 7.29 -6.32 4.29
CA GLU A 5 7.44 -5.91 5.68
C GLU A 5 8.46 -4.77 5.79
N PRO A 6 8.25 -3.79 6.69
CA PRO A 6 9.23 -2.75 6.97
C PRO A 6 10.53 -3.33 7.51
N LEU A 7 11.67 -2.82 7.06
CA LEU A 7 12.96 -3.18 7.64
C LEU A 7 13.10 -2.53 9.02
N ALA A 8 12.64 -3.21 10.08
CA ALA A 8 12.63 -2.70 11.46
C ALA A 8 14.03 -2.32 11.98
N GLU A 9 15.09 -2.89 11.42
CA GLU A 9 16.47 -2.57 11.78
C GLU A 9 16.97 -1.26 11.14
N SER A 10 16.19 -0.64 10.25
CA SER A 10 16.59 0.58 9.56
C SER A 10 16.71 1.76 10.54
N PRO A 11 17.89 2.40 10.63
CA PRO A 11 18.08 3.55 11.52
C PRO A 11 17.24 4.76 11.13
N ILE A 12 16.77 4.82 9.89
CA ILE A 12 15.87 5.88 9.41
C ILE A 12 14.44 5.58 9.84
N LEU A 13 13.96 4.34 9.62
CA LEU A 13 12.59 3.95 10.00
C LEU A 13 12.36 4.01 11.51
N ASN A 14 13.39 3.67 12.29
CA ASN A 14 13.34 3.84 13.75
C ASN A 14 13.24 5.30 14.20
N LYS A 15 13.75 6.26 13.41
CA LYS A 15 13.64 7.70 13.71
C LYS A 15 12.28 8.28 13.36
N VAL A 16 11.72 7.91 12.21
CA VAL A 16 10.45 8.47 11.72
C VAL A 16 9.21 7.71 12.22
N GLY A 17 9.40 6.49 12.72
CA GLY A 17 8.33 5.59 13.11
C GLY A 17 7.82 4.77 11.91
N ILE A 18 7.31 3.57 12.22
CA ILE A 18 6.72 2.68 11.22
C ILE A 18 5.21 2.70 11.40
N GLU A 19 4.49 3.24 10.43
CA GLU A 19 3.04 3.14 10.34
C GLU A 19 2.67 1.87 9.56
N ARG A 20 2.20 0.86 10.28
CA ARG A 20 1.75 -0.39 9.67
C ARG A 20 0.34 -0.23 9.10
N ARG A 21 0.19 -0.59 7.83
CA ARG A 21 -1.13 -0.59 7.14
C ARG A 21 -1.90 -1.90 7.31
N CYS A 22 -1.18 -2.99 7.60
CA CYS A 22 -1.73 -4.30 7.92
C CYS A 22 -0.80 -4.99 8.95
N PRO A 23 -1.28 -6.02 9.67
CA PRO A 23 -0.42 -6.90 10.46
C PRO A 23 0.67 -7.55 9.59
N ASP A 24 1.84 -7.82 10.18
CA ASP A 24 2.95 -8.46 9.47
C ASP A 24 2.56 -9.88 8.98
N GLU A 25 1.69 -10.59 9.74
CA GLU A 25 1.13 -11.90 9.36
C GLU A 25 0.21 -11.86 8.12
N GLU A 26 -0.38 -10.71 7.83
CA GLU A 26 -1.28 -10.49 6.70
C GLU A 26 -0.57 -9.76 5.54
N ALA A 27 0.73 -9.47 5.68
CA ALA A 27 1.49 -8.75 4.67
C ALA A 27 1.56 -9.58 3.37
N PRO A 28 1.12 -9.03 2.22
CA PRO A 28 1.15 -9.77 0.98
C PRO A 28 2.59 -10.04 0.55
N LEU A 29 2.79 -11.14 -0.19
CA LEU A 29 4.05 -11.37 -0.87
C LEU A 29 4.30 -10.24 -1.87
N SER A 30 5.55 -9.80 -1.97
CA SER A 30 5.98 -8.75 -2.90
C SER A 30 5.56 -8.99 -4.35
N GLU A 31 5.47 -10.26 -4.76
CA GLU A 31 4.99 -10.66 -6.08
C GLU A 31 3.49 -10.40 -6.28
N VAL A 32 2.69 -10.84 -5.31
CA VAL A 32 1.23 -10.73 -5.34
C VAL A 32 0.86 -9.25 -5.38
N TRP A 33 1.43 -8.48 -4.47
CA TRP A 33 1.22 -7.03 -4.41
C TRP A 33 1.56 -6.32 -5.71
N ARG A 34 2.68 -6.69 -6.35
CA ARG A 34 3.08 -6.10 -7.64
C ARG A 34 2.07 -6.46 -8.73
N LYS A 35 1.65 -7.72 -8.83
CA LYS A 35 0.67 -8.17 -9.83
C LYS A 35 -0.68 -7.48 -9.64
N GLU A 36 -1.18 -7.42 -8.41
CA GLU A 36 -2.46 -6.79 -8.10
C GLU A 36 -2.44 -5.29 -8.40
N ARG A 37 -1.39 -4.56 -7.99
CA ARG A 37 -1.25 -3.14 -8.31
C ARG A 37 -1.22 -2.87 -9.81
N THR A 38 -0.49 -3.67 -10.58
CA THR A 38 -0.39 -3.51 -12.03
C THR A 38 -1.72 -3.87 -12.71
N THR A 39 -2.34 -4.98 -12.36
CA THR A 39 -3.61 -5.43 -12.94
C THR A 39 -4.74 -4.46 -12.68
N ALA A 40 -4.78 -3.89 -11.47
CA ALA A 40 -5.86 -3.01 -11.08
C ALA A 40 -5.71 -1.60 -11.69
N TYR A 41 -4.51 -1.20 -12.16
CA TYR A 41 -4.29 0.10 -12.78
C TYR A 41 -5.15 0.26 -14.05
N GLY A 42 -6.02 1.27 -14.07
CA GLY A 42 -6.95 1.52 -15.18
C GLY A 42 -8.15 0.56 -15.28
N ARG A 43 -8.32 -0.38 -14.35
CA ARG A 43 -9.42 -1.37 -14.34
C ARG A 43 -10.38 -1.28 -13.17
N SER A 44 -9.99 -0.63 -12.08
CA SER A 44 -10.82 -0.48 -10.88
C SER A 44 -11.39 0.91 -10.78
N ASP A 45 -12.63 1.03 -10.31
CA ASP A 45 -13.23 2.32 -10.01
C ASP A 45 -12.45 3.05 -8.91
N LEU A 46 -11.92 4.22 -9.27
CA LEU A 46 -11.32 5.17 -8.35
C LEU A 46 -12.43 5.89 -7.58
N LYS A 47 -12.39 5.83 -6.26
CA LYS A 47 -13.34 6.59 -5.42
C LYS A 47 -12.72 7.95 -5.12
N LYS A 48 -13.54 9.00 -5.09
CA LYS A 48 -13.08 10.30 -4.60
C LYS A 48 -12.63 10.14 -3.15
N GLY A 49 -11.37 10.45 -2.87
CA GLY A 49 -10.81 10.42 -1.53
C GLY A 49 -11.34 11.57 -0.68
N ALA A 50 -11.02 11.54 0.62
CA ALA A 50 -11.41 12.59 1.57
C ALA A 50 -10.74 13.95 1.30
N GLU A 51 -9.64 13.96 0.54
CA GLU A 51 -8.87 15.15 0.18
C GLU A 51 -9.19 15.64 -1.25
N LYS A 52 -9.13 16.96 -1.46
CA LYS A 52 -9.37 17.58 -2.77
C LYS A 52 -8.28 17.14 -3.75
N ASN A 53 -8.69 16.62 -4.93
CA ASN A 53 -7.82 16.04 -5.98
C ASN A 53 -7.09 14.74 -5.59
N VAL A 54 -7.51 14.06 -4.53
CA VAL A 54 -7.00 12.72 -4.20
C VAL A 54 -8.07 11.70 -4.55
N GLU A 55 -7.70 10.72 -5.37
CA GLU A 55 -8.52 9.54 -5.62
C GLU A 55 -7.98 8.37 -4.80
N GLU A 56 -8.87 7.63 -4.15
CA GLU A 56 -8.51 6.49 -3.32
C GLU A 56 -8.99 5.20 -3.95
N LYS A 57 -8.18 4.16 -3.77
CA LYS A 57 -8.46 2.82 -4.23
C LYS A 57 -8.06 1.82 -3.17
N VAL A 58 -8.93 0.86 -2.89
CA VAL A 58 -8.62 -0.23 -1.97
C VAL A 58 -8.11 -1.42 -2.80
N ILE A 59 -6.88 -1.86 -2.54
CA ILE A 59 -6.29 -3.06 -3.12
C ILE A 59 -5.98 -4.00 -1.95
N GLU A 60 -6.64 -5.16 -1.91
CA GLU A 60 -6.46 -6.16 -0.83
C GLU A 60 -6.52 -5.54 0.60
N GLY A 61 -7.51 -4.66 0.84
CA GLY A 61 -7.68 -3.99 2.15
C GLY A 61 -6.78 -2.77 2.37
N MET A 62 -5.82 -2.51 1.48
CA MET A 62 -4.88 -1.40 1.60
C MET A 62 -5.33 -0.20 0.75
N ILE A 63 -5.39 0.98 1.38
CA ILE A 63 -5.77 2.24 0.70
C ILE A 63 -4.57 2.78 -0.07
N VAL A 64 -4.74 2.92 -1.38
CA VAL A 64 -3.80 3.54 -2.31
C VAL A 64 -4.37 4.89 -2.73
N LYS A 65 -3.64 5.95 -2.39
CA LYS A 65 -3.95 7.32 -2.81
C LYS A 65 -3.29 7.60 -4.17
N HIS A 66 -4.08 8.15 -5.08
CA HIS A 66 -3.69 8.65 -6.39
C HIS A 66 -3.81 10.17 -6.35
N TYR A 67 -2.69 10.86 -6.56
CA TYR A 67 -2.64 12.33 -6.62
C TYR A 67 -2.68 12.74 -8.10
N ASN A 68 -3.76 13.42 -8.51
CA ASN A 68 -3.96 13.95 -9.86
C ASN A 68 -3.81 15.48 -9.88
#